data_AF-A0A367KJA4-F1
#
_entry.id   AF-A0A367KJA4-F1
#
_cell.length_a   1.000
_cell.length_b   1.000
_cell.length_c   1.000
_cell.angle_alpha   90.00
_cell.angle_beta   90.00
_cell.angle_gamma   90.00
#
_symmetry.space_group_name_H-M   'P 1'
#
loop_
_entity.id
_entity.type
_entity.pdbx_description
1 polymer ?
#
loop_
_entity_poly.entity_id
_entity_poly.type
_entity_poly.pdbx_seq_one_letter_code
_entity_poly.pdbx_strand_id
1 'polypeptide(L)'
;VHAFTLYFLDSHSRSEEADERYDSVQKDQLDWITQSDLEFQKLDSKPNAAIFFHAPIWEYDQNDPKLGDKRESVSTPKSDISALDSFKKAKSIKVVSWYVVFGRDHVNDYCVEQEQVQLCYAGGAGVGGYGAAHMGWPRRSRVFKLESGGEMITTWKRLDDERLTMLDFQTLYS
;
A
#
# COMPACT_ATOMS: atom_id res chain seq x y z
N VAL A 1 11.85 11.26 -21.19
CA VAL A 1 10.53 10.59 -21.05
C VAL A 1 10.29 10.39 -19.57
N HIS A 2 9.18 10.89 -19.04
CA HIS A 2 8.77 10.64 -17.66
C HIS A 2 8.02 9.30 -17.66
N ALA A 3 8.66 8.24 -17.17
CA ALA A 3 8.17 6.86 -17.33
C ALA A 3 7.19 6.42 -16.24
N PHE A 4 7.44 6.75 -14.97
CA PHE A 4 6.62 6.32 -13.84
C PHE A 4 6.81 7.28 -12.66
N THR A 5 5.77 7.47 -11.84
CA THR A 5 5.79 8.34 -10.66
C THR A 5 5.70 7.53 -9.37
N LEU A 6 6.53 7.86 -8.38
CA LEU A 6 6.44 7.31 -7.03
C LEU A 6 6.06 8.43 -6.04
N TYR A 7 4.93 8.27 -5.36
CA TYR A 7 4.51 9.15 -4.28
C TYR A 7 4.82 8.50 -2.94
N PHE A 8 5.32 9.30 -1.99
CA PHE A 8 5.56 8.89 -0.61
C PHE A 8 4.80 9.82 0.31
N LEU A 9 3.89 9.27 1.12
CA LEU A 9 3.06 10.04 2.05
C LEU A 9 3.45 9.76 3.49
N ASP A 10 3.21 10.74 4.35
CA ASP A 10 3.36 10.60 5.79
C ASP A 10 1.97 10.37 6.40
N SER A 11 1.70 9.14 6.82
CA SER A 11 0.44 8.83 7.53
C SER A 11 0.49 9.20 9.00
N HIS A 12 1.52 9.94 9.44
CA HIS A 12 1.79 10.29 10.82
C HIS A 12 1.97 9.04 11.71
N SER A 13 2.15 9.25 13.02
CA SER A 13 2.42 8.16 13.98
C SER A 13 1.23 7.90 14.90
N ARG A 14 1.16 8.57 16.06
CA ARG A 14 0.02 8.51 16.98
C ARG A 14 -0.67 9.86 17.00
N SER A 15 -2.01 9.85 17.13
CA SER A 15 -2.73 11.08 17.42
C SER A 15 -2.27 11.67 18.75
N GLU A 16 -2.17 12.99 18.83
CA GLU A 16 -1.87 13.70 20.08
C GLU A 16 -3.06 13.68 21.07
N GLU A 17 -4.24 13.24 20.61
CA GLU A 17 -5.44 13.08 21.43
C GLU A 17 -5.34 11.86 22.37
N ALA A 18 -5.99 11.97 23.54
CA ALA A 18 -5.90 11.03 24.67
C ALA A 18 -6.38 9.60 24.38
N ASP A 19 -6.98 9.35 23.22
CA ASP A 19 -7.32 8.03 22.71
C ASP A 19 -6.16 7.59 21.82
N GLU A 20 -5.44 6.53 22.18
CA GLU A 20 -4.26 5.94 21.52
C GLU A 20 -4.47 5.49 20.04
N ARG A 21 -5.10 6.32 19.22
CA ARG A 21 -5.44 6.06 17.83
C ARG A 21 -4.26 6.41 16.94
N TYR A 22 -4.07 5.60 15.91
CA TYR A 22 -3.16 5.97 14.83
C TYR A 22 -3.79 7.15 14.09
N ASP A 23 -2.96 8.14 13.77
CA ASP A 23 -3.35 9.20 12.86
C ASP A 23 -3.37 8.64 11.42
N SER A 24 -3.86 9.43 10.47
CA SER A 24 -4.07 9.02 9.09
C SER A 24 -3.53 10.05 8.12
N VAL A 25 -3.47 9.67 6.83
CA VAL A 25 -3.10 10.62 5.78
C VAL A 25 -4.06 11.82 5.78
N GLN A 26 -3.48 13.01 5.82
CA GLN A 26 -4.23 14.26 5.95
C GLN A 26 -4.74 14.75 4.60
N LYS A 27 -5.78 15.58 4.64
CA LYS A 27 -6.47 16.08 3.44
C LYS A 27 -5.54 16.84 2.49
N ASP A 28 -4.63 17.65 3.02
CA ASP A 28 -3.68 18.44 2.24
C ASP A 28 -2.71 17.56 1.43
N GLN A 29 -2.27 16.43 2.00
CA GLN A 29 -1.45 15.43 1.29
C GLN A 29 -2.23 14.79 0.13
N LEU A 30 -3.51 14.46 0.36
CA LEU A 30 -4.39 13.89 -0.68
C LEU A 30 -4.70 14.89 -1.80
N ASP A 31 -4.92 16.16 -1.45
CA ASP A 31 -5.12 17.25 -2.40
C ASP A 31 -3.84 17.49 -3.22
N TRP A 32 -2.66 17.44 -2.58
CA TRP A 32 -1.36 17.54 -3.25
C TRP A 32 -1.11 16.43 -4.27
N ILE A 33 -1.45 15.17 -3.95
CA ILE A 33 -1.36 14.05 -4.90
C ILE A 33 -2.26 14.30 -6.10
N THR A 34 -3.52 14.66 -5.85
CA THR A 34 -4.50 14.89 -6.90
C THR A 34 -4.05 16.01 -7.83
N GLN A 35 -3.52 17.10 -7.27
CA GLN A 35 -2.98 18.20 -8.06
C GLN A 35 -1.72 17.80 -8.84
N SER A 36 -0.82 17.03 -8.24
CA SER A 36 0.40 16.56 -8.90
C SER A 36 0.09 15.62 -10.06
N ASP A 37 -0.86 14.71 -9.89
CA ASP A 37 -1.35 13.84 -10.95
C ASP A 37 -1.87 14.65 -12.13
N LEU A 38 -2.72 15.67 -11.88
CA LEU A 38 -3.25 16.54 -12.93
C LEU A 38 -2.15 17.23 -13.73
N GLU A 39 -1.05 17.66 -13.10
CA GLU A 39 0.09 18.24 -13.81
C GLU A 39 0.85 17.20 -14.64
N PHE A 40 1.09 16.00 -14.10
CA PHE A 40 1.79 14.94 -14.83
C PHE A 40 0.96 14.34 -15.97
N GLN A 41 -0.36 14.36 -15.87
CA GLN A 41 -1.26 13.94 -16.95
C GLN A 41 -1.30 14.92 -18.14
N LYS A 42 -0.73 16.13 -18.01
CA LYS A 42 -0.52 17.07 -19.13
C LYS A 42 0.71 16.74 -19.97
N LEU A 43 1.62 15.90 -19.45
CA LEU A 43 2.79 15.45 -20.20
C LEU A 43 2.37 14.46 -21.28
N ASP A 44 3.08 14.46 -22.41
CA ASP A 44 2.83 13.49 -23.50
C ASP A 44 2.97 12.04 -23.03
N SER A 45 3.83 11.79 -22.03
CA SER A 45 4.09 10.45 -21.51
C SER A 45 3.05 9.92 -20.54
N LYS A 46 2.20 10.78 -19.92
CA LYS A 46 1.12 10.42 -18.98
C LYS A 46 1.50 9.25 -18.04
N PRO A 47 2.55 9.39 -17.23
CA PRO A 47 3.12 8.27 -16.48
C PRO A 47 2.09 7.66 -15.53
N ASN A 48 2.12 6.32 -15.40
CA ASN A 48 1.45 5.63 -14.30
C ASN A 48 2.18 5.92 -12.98
N ALA A 49 1.50 5.67 -11.87
CA ALA A 49 2.02 5.97 -10.54
C ALA A 49 1.75 4.86 -9.52
N ALA A 50 2.61 4.85 -8.49
CA ALA A 50 2.37 4.11 -7.27
C ALA A 50 2.55 5.02 -6.03
N ILE A 51 1.81 4.71 -4.97
CA ILE A 51 1.86 5.41 -3.70
C ILE A 51 2.40 4.46 -2.62
N PHE A 52 3.30 4.97 -1.77
CA PHE A 52 3.83 4.27 -0.60
C PHE A 52 3.69 5.10 0.68
N PHE A 53 3.16 4.51 1.74
CA PHE A 53 3.12 5.14 3.09
C PHE A 53 3.01 4.08 4.19
N HIS A 54 2.88 4.50 5.44
CA HIS A 54 3.05 3.60 6.58
C HIS A 54 1.75 2.88 7.01
N ALA A 55 0.73 3.64 7.42
CA ALA A 55 -0.53 3.09 7.90
C ALA A 55 -1.49 2.78 6.74
N PRO A 56 -2.21 1.65 6.73
CA PRO A 56 -3.25 1.40 5.74
C PRO A 56 -4.37 2.45 5.80
N ILE A 57 -5.20 2.53 4.76
CA ILE A 57 -6.44 3.32 4.81
C ILE A 57 -7.57 2.47 5.40
N TRP A 58 -8.51 3.08 6.10
CA TRP A 58 -9.60 2.35 6.77
C TRP A 58 -10.55 1.67 5.76
N GLU A 59 -10.68 2.21 4.55
CA GLU A 59 -11.45 1.66 3.44
C GLU A 59 -10.91 0.29 2.98
N TYR A 60 -9.67 -0.04 3.33
CA TYR A 60 -9.05 -1.31 2.97
C TYR A 60 -9.67 -2.52 3.67
N ASP A 61 -10.28 -2.33 4.85
CA ASP A 61 -10.84 -3.43 5.64
C ASP A 61 -12.13 -4.02 5.05
N GLN A 62 -12.73 -3.36 4.05
CA GLN A 62 -14.07 -3.65 3.56
C GLN A 62 -14.17 -4.91 2.70
N ASN A 63 -13.05 -5.45 2.23
CA ASN A 63 -13.03 -6.56 1.27
C ASN A 63 -12.03 -7.63 1.69
N ASP A 64 -12.41 -8.90 1.47
CA ASP A 64 -11.51 -10.02 1.68
C ASP A 64 -10.62 -10.26 0.45
N PRO A 65 -9.34 -10.59 0.65
CA PRO A 65 -8.43 -10.85 -0.46
C PRO A 65 -8.77 -12.15 -1.18
N LYS A 66 -8.64 -12.12 -2.51
CA LYS A 66 -8.64 -13.33 -3.33
C LYS A 66 -7.33 -14.11 -3.20
N LEU A 67 -6.22 -13.42 -2.93
CA LEU A 67 -4.89 -14.01 -2.78
C LEU A 67 -4.07 -13.26 -1.72
N GLY A 68 -3.36 -14.02 -0.90
CA GLY A 68 -2.71 -13.54 0.32
C GLY A 68 -3.59 -13.74 1.55
N ASP A 69 -3.10 -13.25 2.69
CA ASP A 69 -3.67 -13.61 3.99
C ASP A 69 -3.98 -12.36 4.81
N LYS A 70 -5.26 -12.21 5.15
CA LYS A 70 -5.76 -11.27 6.15
C LYS A 70 -5.82 -12.00 7.51
N ARG A 71 -4.88 -11.70 8.40
CA ARG A 71 -4.71 -12.36 9.71
C ARG A 71 -5.13 -11.49 10.88
N GLU A 72 -5.39 -10.21 10.64
CA GLU A 72 -5.87 -9.24 11.63
C GLU A 72 -6.69 -8.13 10.95
N SER A 73 -7.50 -7.43 11.75
CA SER A 73 -8.28 -6.28 11.28
C SER A 73 -7.39 -5.07 11.06
N VAL A 74 -7.67 -4.33 9.98
CA VAL A 74 -6.99 -3.07 9.67
C VAL A 74 -7.07 -2.12 10.86
N SER A 75 -5.93 -1.58 11.25
CA SER A 75 -5.79 -0.81 12.49
C SER A 75 -6.18 0.67 12.40
N THR A 76 -6.30 1.20 11.19
CA THR A 76 -6.65 2.60 10.95
C THR A 76 -8.12 2.87 11.26
N PRO A 77 -8.44 3.85 12.13
CA PRO A 77 -9.83 4.18 12.45
C PRO A 77 -10.54 4.80 11.24
N LYS A 78 -11.87 4.66 11.21
CA LYS A 78 -12.69 5.36 10.21
C LYS A 78 -12.52 6.87 10.35
N SER A 79 -12.42 7.54 9.21
CA SER A 79 -12.32 8.99 9.09
C SER A 79 -13.41 9.53 8.17
N ASP A 80 -13.76 10.80 8.33
CA ASP A 80 -14.64 11.52 7.39
C ASP A 80 -13.96 11.79 6.05
N ILE A 81 -12.62 11.67 6.01
CA ILE A 81 -11.83 11.79 4.79
C ILE A 81 -11.70 10.41 4.15
N SER A 82 -12.05 10.35 2.86
CA SER A 82 -11.85 9.18 2.01
C SER A 82 -10.55 9.33 1.22
N ALA A 83 -9.50 8.63 1.67
CA ALA A 83 -8.22 8.57 0.96
C ALA A 83 -8.38 7.80 -0.35
N LEU A 84 -9.20 6.75 -0.33
CA LEU A 84 -9.51 5.95 -1.50
C LEU A 84 -10.12 6.81 -2.62
N ASP A 85 -11.04 7.72 -2.30
CA ASP A 85 -11.64 8.61 -3.31
C ASP A 85 -10.64 9.55 -3.96
N SER A 86 -9.61 9.97 -3.20
CA SER A 86 -8.55 10.81 -3.74
C SER A 86 -7.64 10.00 -4.69
N PHE A 87 -7.31 8.76 -4.32
CA PHE A 87 -6.56 7.86 -5.20
C PHE A 87 -7.32 7.53 -6.48
N LYS A 88 -8.64 7.34 -6.40
CA LYS A 88 -9.50 7.14 -7.59
C LYS A 88 -9.54 8.36 -8.51
N LYS A 89 -9.59 9.57 -7.95
CA LYS A 89 -9.59 10.81 -8.73
C LYS A 89 -8.29 10.97 -9.53
N ALA A 90 -7.17 10.54 -8.95
CA ALA A 90 -5.87 10.55 -9.60
C ALA A 90 -5.64 9.27 -10.44
N LYS A 91 -6.09 9.31 -11.70
CA LYS A 91 -6.21 8.14 -12.59
C LYS A 91 -4.89 7.43 -12.90
N SER A 92 -3.74 8.07 -12.71
CA SER A 92 -2.43 7.44 -12.91
C SER A 92 -2.10 6.40 -11.85
N ILE A 93 -2.70 6.49 -10.66
CA ILE A 93 -2.35 5.61 -9.54
C ILE A 93 -2.91 4.23 -9.81
N LYS A 94 -2.02 3.26 -9.97
CA LYS A 94 -2.38 1.84 -10.20
C LYS A 94 -2.20 1.01 -8.95
N VAL A 95 -1.21 1.35 -8.14
CA VAL A 95 -0.87 0.62 -6.92
C VAL A 95 -0.73 1.61 -5.78
N VAL A 96 -1.37 1.29 -4.67
CA VAL A 96 -1.11 1.89 -3.37
C VAL A 96 -0.64 0.77 -2.47
N SER A 97 0.56 0.91 -1.93
CA SER A 97 1.09 -0.04 -0.98
C SER A 97 1.44 0.66 0.30
N TRP A 98 1.25 -0.02 1.42
CA TRP A 98 1.69 0.49 2.71
C TRP A 98 2.61 -0.50 3.41
N TYR A 99 3.56 0.08 4.14
CA TYR A 99 4.63 -0.62 4.81
C TYR A 99 4.46 -0.49 6.31
N VAL A 100 4.11 -1.61 6.94
CA VAL A 100 3.84 -1.66 8.38
C VAL A 100 5.15 -1.93 9.13
N VAL A 101 5.67 -0.92 9.81
CA VAL A 101 6.94 -0.96 10.58
C VAL A 101 6.72 -1.09 12.09
N PHE A 102 5.67 -0.47 12.59
CA PHE A 102 5.38 -0.30 14.01
C PHE A 102 3.88 -0.42 14.23
N GLY A 103 3.49 -1.14 15.28
CA GLY A 103 2.09 -1.23 15.66
C GLY A 103 1.41 -2.51 15.16
N ARG A 104 0.16 -2.37 14.71
CA ARG A 104 -0.74 -3.45 14.28
C ARG A 104 -0.63 -3.68 12.76
N ASP A 105 -1.17 -4.76 12.21
CA ASP A 105 -1.13 -5.13 10.78
C ASP A 105 0.17 -5.78 10.26
N HIS A 106 1.04 -6.28 11.15
CA HIS A 106 2.31 -6.92 10.82
C HIS A 106 2.20 -8.33 10.23
N VAL A 107 1.04 -8.97 10.37
CA VAL A 107 0.77 -10.33 9.88
C VAL A 107 -0.21 -10.36 8.71
N ASN A 108 -0.75 -9.21 8.33
CA ASN A 108 -1.49 -9.04 7.09
C ASN A 108 -0.52 -8.99 5.90
N ASP A 109 -0.79 -9.79 4.86
CA ASP A 109 -0.02 -9.75 3.62
C ASP A 109 -0.87 -10.18 2.42
N TYR A 110 -1.57 -9.21 1.85
CA TYR A 110 -2.46 -9.40 0.72
C TYR A 110 -2.58 -8.14 -0.15
N CYS A 111 -3.20 -8.29 -1.31
CA CYS A 111 -3.64 -7.20 -2.16
C CYS A 111 -5.15 -7.31 -2.39
N VAL A 112 -5.84 -6.18 -2.48
CA VAL A 112 -7.23 -6.11 -2.94
C VAL A 112 -7.35 -4.99 -3.95
N GLU A 113 -8.00 -5.29 -5.07
CA GLU A 113 -8.40 -4.27 -6.03
C GLU A 113 -9.68 -3.60 -5.55
N GLN A 114 -9.66 -2.28 -5.42
CA GLN A 114 -10.84 -1.48 -5.17
C GLN A 114 -10.94 -0.41 -6.26
N GLU A 115 -11.96 -0.54 -7.13
CA GLU A 115 -12.25 0.40 -8.23
C GLU A 115 -11.00 0.80 -9.03
N GLN A 116 -10.29 -0.19 -9.58
CA GLN A 116 -9.08 -0.04 -10.42
C GLN A 116 -7.80 0.40 -9.70
N VAL A 117 -7.83 0.54 -8.37
CA VAL A 117 -6.64 0.77 -7.55
C VAL A 117 -6.30 -0.51 -6.78
N GLN A 118 -5.06 -0.97 -6.92
CA GLN A 118 -4.56 -2.14 -6.19
C GLN A 118 -3.99 -1.69 -4.85
N LEU A 119 -4.66 -2.08 -3.77
CA LEU A 119 -4.30 -1.74 -2.40
C LEU A 119 -3.55 -2.95 -1.80
N CYS A 120 -2.28 -2.79 -1.41
CA CYS A 120 -1.39 -3.91 -1.04
C CYS A 120 -0.60 -3.69 0.27
N TYR A 121 -0.65 -4.66 1.17
CA TYR A 121 0.34 -4.77 2.27
C TYR A 121 1.72 -5.13 1.71
N ALA A 122 2.77 -4.44 2.16
CA ALA A 122 4.13 -4.69 1.71
C ALA A 122 4.83 -5.89 2.39
N GLY A 123 4.14 -6.59 3.30
CA GLY A 123 4.68 -7.69 4.09
C GLY A 123 5.43 -7.22 5.34
N GLY A 124 5.30 -7.98 6.43
CA GLY A 124 5.94 -7.68 7.72
C GLY A 124 7.43 -8.05 7.73
N ALA A 125 8.28 -7.20 7.14
CA ALA A 125 9.73 -7.42 7.11
C ALA A 125 10.46 -6.84 8.34
N GLY A 126 9.80 -6.01 9.15
CA GLY A 126 10.38 -5.37 10.32
C GLY A 126 10.87 -6.36 11.39
N VAL A 127 12.01 -6.04 12.00
CA VAL A 127 12.55 -6.79 13.17
C VAL A 127 12.16 -6.16 14.51
N GLY A 128 11.76 -4.88 14.51
CA GLY A 128 11.40 -4.12 15.72
C GLY A 128 9.93 -4.19 16.12
N GLY A 129 9.05 -4.69 15.26
CA GLY A 129 7.64 -4.91 15.56
C GLY A 129 7.35 -6.36 15.99
N TYR A 130 6.10 -6.64 16.36
CA TYR A 130 5.72 -8.04 16.54
C TYR A 130 5.74 -8.76 15.20
N GLY A 131 6.05 -10.05 15.26
CA GLY A 131 6.02 -10.94 14.11
C GLY A 131 5.43 -12.28 14.53
N ALA A 132 5.01 -13.06 13.55
CA ALA A 132 4.40 -14.38 13.78
C ALA A 132 5.30 -15.54 13.32
N ALA A 133 6.62 -15.31 13.23
CA ALA A 133 7.58 -16.34 12.85
C ALA A 133 7.50 -17.58 13.77
N HIS A 134 7.31 -17.36 15.06
CA HIS A 134 7.10 -18.42 16.07
C HIS A 134 5.80 -19.22 15.87
N MET A 135 4.84 -18.71 15.09
CA MET A 135 3.59 -19.37 14.70
C MET A 135 3.64 -19.91 13.25
N GLY A 136 4.84 -20.08 12.68
CA GLY A 136 5.00 -20.54 11.31
C GLY A 136 4.69 -19.48 10.24
N TRP A 137 4.68 -18.20 10.60
CA TRP A 137 4.50 -17.08 9.69
C TRP A 137 5.81 -16.29 9.54
N PRO A 138 6.75 -16.76 8.70
CA PRO A 138 8.07 -16.13 8.54
C PRO A 138 7.94 -14.68 8.06
N ARG A 139 8.93 -13.85 8.37
CA ARG A 139 8.97 -12.48 7.83
C ARG A 139 9.02 -12.53 6.30
N ARG A 140 8.56 -11.47 5.66
CA ARG A 140 8.50 -11.38 4.21
C ARG A 140 8.43 -9.96 3.74
N SER A 141 8.88 -9.75 2.51
CA SER A 141 8.74 -8.50 1.78
C SER A 141 7.97 -8.73 0.49
N ARG A 142 7.14 -7.77 0.10
CA ARG A 142 6.51 -7.73 -1.21
C ARG A 142 7.43 -7.05 -2.21
N VAL A 143 7.56 -7.67 -3.37
CA VAL A 143 8.28 -7.11 -4.51
C VAL A 143 7.27 -6.65 -5.54
N PHE A 144 7.47 -5.44 -6.08
CA PHE A 144 6.73 -4.93 -7.22
C PHE A 144 7.69 -4.83 -8.40
N LYS A 145 7.30 -5.40 -9.55
CA LYS A 145 8.03 -5.30 -10.81
C LYS A 145 7.22 -4.43 -11.76
N LEU A 146 7.85 -3.36 -12.21
CA LEU A 146 7.30 -2.41 -13.18
C LEU A 146 7.87 -2.74 -14.56
N GLU A 147 7.00 -2.94 -15.54
CA GLU A 147 7.35 -3.18 -16.93
C GLU A 147 6.75 -2.08 -17.82
N SER A 148 7.45 -1.72 -18.89
CA SER A 148 7.00 -0.70 -19.86
C SER A 148 6.52 0.61 -19.23
N GLY A 149 7.27 1.18 -18.28
CA GLY A 149 6.85 2.41 -17.59
C GLY A 149 5.61 2.22 -16.70
N GLY A 150 5.36 1.00 -16.22
CA GLY A 150 4.22 0.69 -15.37
C GLY A 150 2.93 0.42 -16.13
N GLU A 151 2.99 0.15 -17.44
CA GLU A 151 1.85 -0.41 -18.19
C GLU A 151 1.54 -1.84 -17.74
N MET A 152 2.55 -2.58 -17.27
CA MET A 152 2.35 -3.84 -16.59
C MET A 152 3.03 -3.81 -15.22
N ILE A 153 2.27 -4.15 -14.18
CA ILE A 153 2.75 -4.21 -12.80
C ILE A 153 2.46 -5.61 -12.27
N THR A 154 3.52 -6.32 -11.88
CA THR A 154 3.43 -7.63 -11.24
C THR A 154 3.99 -7.57 -9.83
N THR A 155 3.52 -8.45 -8.96
CA THR A 155 3.98 -8.54 -7.57
C THR A 155 4.14 -9.98 -7.12
N TRP A 156 5.01 -10.21 -6.15
CA TRP A 156 5.14 -11.47 -5.41
C TRP A 156 5.70 -11.18 -4.03
N LYS A 157 5.72 -12.19 -3.17
CA LYS A 157 6.30 -12.14 -1.84
C LYS A 157 7.64 -12.86 -1.83
N ARG A 158 8.57 -12.40 -1.00
CA ARG A 158 9.83 -13.07 -0.69
C ARG A 158 9.90 -13.32 0.81
N LEU A 159 10.00 -14.58 1.21
CA LEU A 159 10.20 -14.95 2.60
C LEU A 159 11.62 -14.61 3.05
N ASP A 160 11.75 -14.27 4.34
CA ASP A 160 13.02 -14.17 5.05
C ASP A 160 13.46 -15.59 5.48
N ASP A 161 13.79 -16.41 4.49
CA ASP A 161 14.40 -17.73 4.66
C ASP A 161 15.69 -17.83 3.83
N GLU A 162 16.44 -18.91 3.98
CA GLU A 162 17.74 -19.08 3.31
C GLU A 162 17.66 -19.00 1.77
N ARG A 163 16.49 -19.25 1.19
CA ARG A 163 16.28 -19.31 -0.27
C ARG A 163 15.54 -18.11 -0.82
N LEU A 164 15.15 -17.17 0.05
CA LEU A 164 14.23 -16.09 -0.26
C LEU A 164 13.00 -16.61 -1.01
N THR A 165 12.35 -17.64 -0.46
CA THR A 165 11.26 -18.37 -1.13
C THR A 165 10.22 -17.40 -1.69
N MET A 166 9.90 -17.58 -2.97
CA MET A 166 8.91 -16.76 -3.69
C MET A 166 7.52 -17.33 -3.49
N LEU A 167 6.55 -16.48 -3.15
CA LEU A 167 5.14 -16.86 -3.01
C LEU A 167 4.24 -15.88 -3.76
N ASP A 168 3.02 -16.33 -4.08
CA ASP A 168 1.89 -15.51 -4.51
C ASP A 168 2.19 -14.51 -5.63
N PHE A 169 2.70 -14.99 -6.76
CA PHE A 169 2.86 -14.17 -7.96
C PHE A 169 1.51 -13.69 -8.48
N GLN A 170 1.40 -12.39 -8.79
CA GLN A 170 0.18 -11.73 -9.23
C GLN A 170 0.48 -10.65 -10.27
N THR A 171 -0.40 -10.52 -11.27
CA THR A 171 -0.47 -9.32 -12.11
C THR A 171 -1.47 -8.37 -11.48
N LEU A 172 -1.00 -7.18 -11.09
CA LEU A 172 -1.80 -6.14 -10.46
C LEU A 172 -2.45 -5.21 -11.49
N TYR A 173 -1.73 -4.95 -12.59
CA TYR A 173 -2.16 -4.05 -13.65
C TYR A 173 -1.54 -4.47 -14.99
N SER A 174 -2.31 -4.37 -16.07
CA SER A 174 -1.92 -4.65 -17.46
C SER A 174 -2.88 -3.99 -18.44
#